data_AF-C0QU02-F1
#
_entry.id   AF-C0QU02-F1
#
_cell.length_a   1.000
_cell.length_b   1.000
_cell.length_c   1.000
_cell.angle_alpha   90.00
_cell.angle_beta   90.00
_cell.angle_gamma   90.00
#
_symmetry.space_group_name_H-M   'P 1'
#
loop_
_entity.id
_entity.type
_entity.pdbx_description
1 polymer ?
#
loop_
_entity_poly.entity_id
_entity_poly.type
_entity_poly.pdbx_seq_one_letter_code
_entity_poly.pdbx_strand_id
1 'polypeptide(L)'
;MKRIIYILPASFILFAGCVKKEDINLLQREIISLKKEVAQIREGQEEIKGSLNDLSKRVDNVSQIASKNSLEIEKIKLAQKPETVETIEKEGAEKVRIPDNPKELYKYALNAYYKGKTEEARKYFQIFVEEYPGSDMYDNALFWIGQTYYTEGDYEKAIEAFDRLINDCETGKAQECNKYPVAMLKKAYSYIKLGEIEEAKKLLKEIVRRFPDTEESELASRKLEVLE
;
A
#
# COMPACT_ATOMS: atom_id res chain seq x y z
N MET A 1 1.79 91.13 -15.44
CA MET A 1 2.79 90.03 -15.45
C MET A 1 2.28 88.92 -14.53
N LYS A 2 1.73 87.84 -15.09
CA LYS A 2 1.16 86.71 -14.33
C LYS A 2 2.28 85.69 -14.04
N ARG A 3 2.51 85.34 -12.77
CA ARG A 3 3.38 84.24 -12.37
C ARG A 3 2.62 82.92 -12.55
N ILE A 4 3.11 82.06 -13.43
CA ILE A 4 2.61 80.69 -13.61
C ILE A 4 3.56 79.79 -12.80
N ILE A 5 3.04 79.22 -11.71
CA ILE A 5 3.73 78.21 -10.88
C ILE A 5 3.36 76.86 -11.47
N TYR A 6 4.32 76.19 -12.11
CA TYR A 6 4.18 74.79 -12.53
C TYR A 6 4.54 73.89 -11.34
N ILE A 7 3.53 73.26 -10.74
CA ILE A 7 3.72 72.14 -9.80
C ILE A 7 3.82 70.87 -10.65
N LEU A 8 5.03 70.31 -10.75
CA LEU A 8 5.25 68.97 -11.31
C LEU A 8 4.58 67.91 -10.43
N PRO A 9 3.80 66.96 -10.97
CA PRO A 9 3.25 65.88 -10.17
C PRO A 9 4.38 64.88 -9.86
N ALA A 10 4.86 64.89 -8.62
CA ALA A 10 5.64 63.80 -8.06
C ALA A 10 4.72 62.58 -7.85
N SER A 11 4.44 61.86 -8.93
CA SER A 11 3.73 60.58 -8.90
C SER A 11 4.57 59.54 -9.63
N PHE A 12 5.66 59.16 -8.99
CA PHE A 12 6.27 57.85 -9.17
C PHE A 12 6.74 57.42 -7.78
N ILE A 13 5.79 56.95 -6.97
CA ILE A 13 6.10 56.18 -5.77
C ILE A 13 6.62 54.84 -6.28
N LEU A 14 7.93 54.76 -6.49
CA LEU A 14 8.65 53.50 -6.51
C LEU A 14 8.48 52.87 -5.13
N PHE A 15 7.50 51.98 -4.98
CA PHE A 15 7.52 50.97 -3.93
C PHE A 15 8.65 49.98 -4.25
N ALA A 16 9.90 50.44 -4.14
CA ALA A 16 11.04 49.55 -3.95
C ALA A 16 11.00 49.11 -2.49
N GLY A 17 10.15 48.13 -2.19
CA GLY A 17 10.32 47.33 -0.98
C GLY A 17 11.72 46.74 -1.05
N CYS A 18 12.64 47.23 -0.22
CA CYS A 18 14.00 46.74 -0.17
C CYS A 18 13.99 45.26 0.24
N VAL A 19 14.02 44.36 -0.75
CA VAL A 19 14.46 42.99 -0.51
C VAL A 19 15.89 43.08 -0.01
N LYS A 20 16.14 42.67 1.23
CA LYS A 20 17.50 42.71 1.78
C LYS A 20 18.35 41.72 0.98
N LYS A 21 19.59 42.10 0.68
CA LYS A 21 20.54 41.25 -0.07
C LYS A 21 20.75 39.90 0.61
N GLU A 22 20.59 39.86 1.93
CA GLU A 22 20.61 38.65 2.77
C GLU A 22 19.46 37.69 2.45
N ASP A 23 18.24 38.20 2.27
CA ASP A 23 17.06 37.39 1.91
C ASP A 23 17.20 36.78 0.51
N ILE A 24 17.78 37.53 -0.44
CA ILE A 24 18.08 37.03 -1.80
C ILE A 24 19.11 35.90 -1.73
N ASN A 25 20.16 36.07 -0.92
CA ASN A 25 21.19 35.05 -0.75
C ASN A 25 20.64 33.79 -0.06
N LEU A 26 19.72 33.95 0.89
CA LEU A 26 19.04 32.84 1.57
C LEU A 26 18.18 32.05 0.58
N LEU A 27 17.31 32.73 -0.18
CA LEU A 27 16.46 32.12 -1.19
C LEU A 27 17.28 31.42 -2.28
N GLN A 28 18.42 32.00 -2.69
CA GLN A 28 19.32 31.34 -3.64
C GLN A 28 19.90 30.05 -3.09
N ARG A 29 20.25 29.99 -1.80
CA ARG A 29 20.73 28.76 -1.14
C ARG A 29 19.63 27.70 -1.06
N GLU A 30 18.41 28.10 -0.70
CA GLU A 30 17.24 27.20 -0.67
C GLU A 30 16.93 26.65 -2.07
N ILE A 31 16.95 27.50 -3.11
CA ILE A 31 16.77 27.07 -4.51
C ILE A 31 17.84 26.05 -4.91
N ILE A 32 19.09 26.23 -4.47
CA ILE A 32 20.17 25.28 -4.75
C ILE A 32 19.94 23.95 -4.00
N SER A 33 19.49 23.99 -2.75
CA SER A 33 19.13 22.78 -1.98
C SER A 33 17.99 22.03 -2.65
N LEU A 34 16.90 22.73 -2.98
CA LEU A 34 15.73 22.16 -3.65
C LEU A 34 16.09 21.56 -5.01
N LYS A 35 16.97 22.22 -5.79
CA LYS A 35 17.45 21.66 -7.06
C LYS A 35 18.26 20.38 -6.86
N LYS A 36 19.03 20.28 -5.77
CA LYS A 36 19.78 19.08 -5.42
C LYS A 36 18.84 17.94 -5.01
N GLU A 37 17.86 18.22 -4.17
CA GLU A 37 16.83 17.25 -3.76
C GLU A 37 16.02 16.76 -4.96
N VAL A 38 15.60 17.66 -5.86
CA VAL A 38 14.91 17.28 -7.11
C VAL A 38 15.80 16.40 -8.00
N ALA A 39 17.10 16.64 -8.06
CA ALA A 39 18.03 15.79 -8.81
C ALA A 39 18.13 14.38 -8.19
N GLN A 40 18.22 14.29 -6.86
CA GLN A 40 18.25 13.02 -6.13
C GLN A 40 16.94 12.23 -6.30
N ILE A 41 15.78 12.91 -6.25
CA ILE A 41 14.48 12.27 -6.50
C ILE A 41 14.41 11.70 -7.91
N ARG A 42 14.90 12.44 -8.92
CA ARG A 42 14.93 11.96 -10.32
C ARG A 42 15.83 10.75 -10.50
N GLU A 43 16.97 10.70 -9.82
CA GLU A 43 17.87 9.55 -9.84
C GLU A 43 17.17 8.31 -9.23
N GLY A 44 16.52 8.46 -8.07
CA GLY A 44 15.73 7.40 -7.46
C GLY A 44 14.56 6.92 -8.34
N GLN A 45 13.93 7.82 -9.11
CA GLN A 45 12.87 7.42 -10.05
C GLN A 45 13.37 6.52 -11.18
N GLU A 46 14.58 6.77 -11.71
CA GLU A 46 15.16 5.90 -12.74
C GLU A 46 15.60 4.55 -12.16
N GLU A 47 16.10 4.51 -10.93
CA GLU A 47 16.43 3.26 -10.23
C GLU A 47 15.19 2.39 -9.96
N ILE A 48 14.11 3.01 -9.48
CA ILE A 48 12.81 2.34 -9.27
C ILE A 48 12.27 1.81 -10.59
N LYS A 49 12.33 2.61 -11.67
CA LYS A 49 11.88 2.19 -13.00
C LYS A 49 12.70 1.02 -13.55
N GLY A 50 14.01 1.02 -13.30
CA GLY A 50 14.89 -0.11 -13.61
C GLY A 50 14.49 -1.38 -12.86
N SER A 51 14.27 -1.25 -11.56
CA SER A 51 13.84 -2.35 -10.68
C SER A 51 12.45 -2.89 -11.07
N LEU A 52 11.51 -2.03 -11.49
CA LEU A 52 10.20 -2.45 -11.99
C LEU A 52 10.30 -3.25 -13.28
N ASN A 53 11.19 -2.85 -14.21
CA ASN A 53 11.41 -3.59 -15.45
C ASN A 53 12.07 -4.96 -15.19
N ASP A 54 13.01 -5.04 -14.26
CA ASP A 54 13.60 -6.32 -13.84
C ASP A 54 12.55 -7.23 -13.20
N LEU A 55 11.74 -6.68 -12.30
CA LEU A 55 10.67 -7.42 -11.65
C LEU A 55 9.63 -7.92 -12.66
N SER A 56 9.24 -7.10 -13.63
CA SER A 56 8.34 -7.51 -14.72
C SER A 56 8.90 -8.72 -15.48
N LYS A 57 10.19 -8.67 -15.86
CA LYS A 57 10.86 -9.80 -16.53
C LYS A 57 10.91 -11.06 -15.66
N ARG A 58 11.14 -10.91 -14.36
CA ARG A 58 11.13 -12.03 -13.40
C ARG A 58 9.73 -12.64 -13.26
N VAL A 59 8.68 -11.81 -13.24
CA VAL A 59 7.28 -12.27 -13.23
C VAL A 59 6.96 -13.04 -14.51
N ASP A 60 7.37 -12.53 -15.68
CA ASP A 60 7.18 -13.22 -16.96
C ASP A 60 7.89 -14.58 -17.00
N ASN A 61 9.14 -14.63 -16.52
CA ASN A 61 9.91 -15.87 -16.43
C ASN A 61 9.23 -16.89 -15.49
N VAL A 62 8.76 -16.45 -14.31
CA VAL A 62 8.03 -17.32 -13.37
C VAL A 62 6.71 -17.81 -13.97
N SER A 63 5.98 -16.95 -14.69
CA SER A 63 4.74 -17.31 -15.38
C SER A 63 4.99 -18.37 -16.46
N GLN A 64 6.07 -18.23 -17.23
CA GLN A 64 6.50 -19.22 -18.22
C GLN A 64 6.92 -20.55 -17.58
N ILE A 65 7.67 -20.51 -16.48
CA ILE A 65 8.06 -21.72 -15.73
C ILE A 65 6.82 -22.41 -15.16
N ALA A 66 5.89 -21.67 -14.56
CA ALA A 66 4.64 -22.22 -14.05
C ALA A 66 3.82 -22.90 -15.15
N SER A 67 3.77 -22.29 -16.34
CA SER A 67 3.12 -22.86 -17.51
C SER A 67 3.80 -24.16 -17.97
N LYS A 68 5.14 -24.20 -18.03
CA LYS A 68 5.90 -25.42 -18.36
C LYS A 68 5.69 -26.54 -17.33
N ASN A 69 5.77 -26.21 -16.05
CA ASN A 69 5.57 -27.15 -14.97
C ASN A 69 4.14 -27.70 -14.97
N SER A 70 3.14 -26.89 -15.31
CA SER A 70 1.76 -27.35 -15.42
C SER A 70 1.56 -28.43 -16.49
N LEU A 71 2.25 -28.29 -17.64
CA LEU A 71 2.24 -29.26 -18.74
C LEU A 71 3.01 -30.54 -18.39
N GLU A 72 4.10 -30.44 -17.62
CA GLU A 72 4.84 -31.61 -17.13
C GLU A 72 4.05 -32.38 -16.07
N ILE A 73 3.37 -31.68 -15.16
CA ILE A 73 2.46 -32.29 -14.18
C ILE A 73 1.31 -33.02 -14.87
N GLU A 74 0.76 -32.46 -15.96
CA GLU A 74 -0.27 -33.12 -16.77
C GLU A 74 0.24 -34.41 -17.43
N LYS A 75 1.46 -34.39 -17.98
CA LYS A 75 2.12 -35.59 -18.53
C LYS A 75 2.39 -36.66 -17.47
N ILE A 76 2.76 -36.27 -16.25
CA ILE A 76 2.99 -37.19 -15.12
C ILE A 76 1.66 -37.84 -14.68
N LYS A 77 0.56 -37.07 -14.61
CA LYS A 77 -0.78 -37.59 -14.29
C LYS A 77 -1.29 -38.60 -15.32
N LEU A 78 -0.97 -38.40 -16.59
CA LEU A 78 -1.34 -39.33 -17.68
C LEU A 78 -0.51 -40.63 -17.67
N ALA A 79 0.65 -40.63 -17.01
CA ALA A 79 1.53 -41.80 -16.88
C ALA A 79 1.24 -42.67 -15.63
N GLN A 80 0.36 -42.22 -14.71
CA GLN A 80 -0.07 -42.98 -13.54
C GLN A 80 -1.55 -43.37 -13.70
N LYS A 81 -1.81 -44.67 -13.88
CA LYS A 81 -3.17 -45.23 -13.85
C LYS A 81 -3.75 -45.02 -12.44
N PRO A 82 -4.95 -44.45 -12.28
CA PRO A 82 -5.51 -44.23 -10.94
C PRO A 82 -5.91 -45.58 -10.32
N GLU A 83 -5.34 -45.88 -9.15
CA GLU A 83 -6.01 -46.72 -8.17
C GLU A 83 -7.24 -45.98 -7.63
N THR A 84 -8.31 -46.74 -7.44
CA THR A 84 -9.68 -46.37 -7.12
C THR A 84 -9.80 -45.31 -6.03
N VAL A 85 -10.42 -44.18 -6.36
CA VAL A 85 -11.14 -43.34 -5.41
C VAL A 85 -12.62 -43.44 -5.79
N GLU A 86 -13.40 -44.06 -4.91
CA GLU A 86 -14.85 -44.15 -5.01
C GLU A 86 -15.48 -42.77 -5.11
N THR A 87 -16.42 -42.68 -6.04
CA THR A 87 -17.34 -41.57 -6.28
C THR A 87 -18.17 -41.26 -5.04
N ILE A 88 -18.18 -40.00 -4.62
CA ILE A 88 -19.33 -39.41 -3.93
C ILE A 88 -19.83 -38.27 -4.81
N GLU A 89 -20.87 -38.57 -5.58
CA GLU A 89 -21.75 -37.57 -6.16
C GLU A 89 -22.76 -37.12 -5.10
N LYS A 90 -22.68 -35.86 -4.68
CA LYS A 90 -23.84 -35.00 -4.34
C LYS A 90 -23.50 -33.57 -4.71
N GLU A 91 -24.43 -32.90 -5.39
CA GLU A 91 -24.42 -31.47 -5.69
C GLU A 91 -24.15 -30.61 -4.44
N GLY A 92 -23.31 -29.58 -4.57
CA GLY A 92 -23.08 -28.55 -3.55
C GLY A 92 -21.64 -28.48 -3.01
N ALA A 93 -21.01 -27.32 -3.20
CA ALA A 93 -19.69 -26.89 -2.71
C ALA A 93 -18.48 -27.69 -3.24
N GLU A 94 -17.74 -27.07 -4.17
CA GLU A 94 -16.41 -27.51 -4.60
C GLU A 94 -15.53 -27.72 -3.35
N LYS A 95 -15.08 -28.97 -3.13
CA LYS A 95 -14.17 -29.32 -2.03
C LYS A 95 -12.85 -28.57 -2.23
N VAL A 96 -12.75 -27.46 -1.50
CA VAL A 96 -11.57 -26.60 -1.38
C VAL A 96 -10.35 -27.47 -1.10
N ARG A 97 -9.45 -27.59 -2.08
CA ARG A 97 -8.12 -28.15 -1.87
C ARG A 97 -7.33 -27.13 -1.06
N ILE A 98 -7.06 -27.43 0.21
CA ILE A 98 -6.21 -26.63 1.09
C ILE A 98 -4.76 -27.12 0.87
N PRO A 99 -3.82 -26.27 0.40
CA PRO A 99 -2.41 -26.66 0.32
C PRO A 99 -1.82 -26.91 1.72
N ASP A 100 -1.07 -28.01 1.90
CA ASP A 100 -0.49 -28.40 3.19
C ASP A 100 0.74 -27.56 3.62
N ASN A 101 1.20 -26.63 2.76
CA ASN A 101 2.37 -25.78 2.99
C ASN A 101 1.93 -24.31 3.12
N PRO A 102 2.34 -23.59 4.19
CA PRO A 102 1.97 -22.19 4.40
C PRO A 102 2.30 -21.31 3.19
N LYS A 103 3.47 -21.49 2.56
CA LYS A 103 3.86 -20.69 1.39
C LYS A 103 2.93 -20.89 0.20
N GLU A 104 2.51 -22.13 -0.05
CA GLU A 104 1.60 -22.44 -1.15
C GLU A 104 0.16 -22.03 -0.84
N LEU A 105 -0.31 -22.18 0.41
CA LEU A 105 -1.61 -21.70 0.84
C LEU A 105 -1.71 -20.17 0.69
N TYR A 106 -0.70 -19.44 1.18
CA TYR A 106 -0.62 -17.98 1.05
C TYR A 106 -0.58 -17.54 -0.43
N LYS A 107 0.24 -18.21 -1.25
CA LYS A 107 0.32 -17.95 -2.70
C LYS A 107 -0.99 -18.24 -3.41
N TYR A 108 -1.72 -19.28 -3.02
CA TYR A 108 -3.03 -19.59 -3.57
C TYR A 108 -4.03 -18.47 -3.26
N ALA A 109 -4.11 -18.05 -1.99
CA ALA A 109 -4.98 -16.97 -1.53
C ALA A 109 -4.70 -15.66 -2.29
N LEU A 110 -3.41 -15.30 -2.46
CA LEU A 110 -3.01 -14.15 -3.27
C LEU A 110 -3.45 -14.27 -4.74
N ASN A 111 -3.27 -15.44 -5.36
CA ASN A 111 -3.71 -15.65 -6.74
C ASN A 111 -5.22 -15.51 -6.89
N ALA A 112 -6.01 -15.99 -5.92
CA ALA A 112 -7.46 -15.79 -5.92
C ALA A 112 -7.80 -14.29 -5.85
N TYR A 113 -7.12 -13.53 -4.98
CA TYR A 113 -7.31 -12.08 -4.86
C TYR A 113 -7.03 -11.35 -6.18
N TYR A 114 -5.90 -11.63 -6.83
CA TYR A 114 -5.52 -11.00 -8.11
C TYR A 114 -6.42 -11.39 -9.28
N LYS A 115 -7.13 -12.53 -9.18
CA LYS A 115 -8.17 -12.93 -10.13
C LYS A 115 -9.53 -12.25 -9.85
N GLY A 116 -9.61 -11.37 -8.87
CA GLY A 116 -10.84 -10.70 -8.44
C GLY A 116 -11.76 -11.58 -7.59
N LYS A 117 -11.30 -12.77 -7.20
CA LYS A 117 -12.08 -13.70 -6.35
C LYS A 117 -11.82 -13.39 -4.87
N THR A 118 -12.31 -12.25 -4.42
CA THR A 118 -12.00 -11.69 -3.09
C THR A 118 -12.53 -12.55 -1.94
N GLU A 119 -13.74 -13.12 -2.05
CA GLU A 119 -14.29 -14.04 -1.04
C GLU A 119 -13.46 -15.32 -0.91
N GLU A 120 -13.07 -15.92 -2.03
CA GLU A 120 -12.22 -17.12 -2.06
C GLU A 120 -10.87 -16.80 -1.41
N ALA A 121 -10.24 -15.69 -1.81
CA ALA A 121 -8.98 -15.24 -1.22
C ALA A 121 -9.09 -15.07 0.29
N ARG A 122 -10.13 -14.38 0.76
CA ARG A 122 -10.39 -14.17 2.19
C ARG A 122 -10.49 -15.48 2.94
N LYS A 123 -11.25 -16.45 2.42
CA LYS A 123 -11.39 -17.78 3.01
C LYS A 123 -10.02 -18.45 3.19
N TYR A 124 -9.16 -18.42 2.17
CA TYR A 124 -7.84 -19.03 2.27
C TYR A 124 -6.88 -18.28 3.20
N PHE A 125 -6.95 -16.95 3.28
CA PHE A 125 -6.19 -16.19 4.28
C PHE A 125 -6.70 -16.45 5.70
N GLN A 126 -8.01 -16.62 5.90
CA GLN A 126 -8.58 -17.01 7.20
C GLN A 126 -8.06 -18.37 7.66
N ILE A 127 -8.08 -19.37 6.75
CA ILE A 127 -7.46 -20.68 7.02
C ILE A 127 -5.98 -20.51 7.35
N PHE A 128 -5.24 -19.67 6.60
CA PHE A 128 -3.82 -19.44 6.87
C PHE A 128 -3.55 -18.92 8.28
N VAL A 129 -4.32 -17.94 8.76
CA VAL A 129 -4.11 -17.36 10.11
C VAL A 129 -4.56 -18.30 11.22
N GLU A 130 -5.41 -19.28 10.93
CA GLU A 130 -5.82 -20.32 11.89
C GLU A 130 -4.79 -21.44 11.98
N GLU A 131 -4.31 -21.93 10.84
CA GLU A 131 -3.38 -23.06 10.75
C GLU A 131 -1.92 -22.68 11.02
N TYR A 132 -1.53 -21.43 10.70
CA TYR A 132 -0.14 -20.97 10.77
C TYR A 132 0.03 -19.68 11.59
N PRO A 133 -0.41 -19.64 12.86
CA PRO A 133 -0.36 -18.42 13.67
C PRO A 133 1.07 -17.94 14.00
N GLY A 134 2.07 -18.82 13.92
CA GLY A 134 3.49 -18.49 14.13
C GLY A 134 4.28 -18.21 12.87
N SER A 135 3.64 -18.10 11.70
CA SER A 135 4.35 -17.84 10.45
C SER A 135 4.75 -16.37 10.31
N ASP A 136 5.91 -16.14 9.70
CA ASP A 136 6.40 -14.81 9.29
C ASP A 136 5.44 -14.11 8.30
N MET A 137 4.49 -14.84 7.69
CA MET A 137 3.45 -14.30 6.80
C MET A 137 2.11 -14.07 7.51
N TYR A 138 2.03 -14.24 8.83
CA TYR A 138 0.79 -14.12 9.60
C TYR A 138 0.17 -12.73 9.50
N ASP A 139 0.95 -11.68 9.76
CA ASP A 139 0.53 -10.28 9.67
C ASP A 139 0.14 -9.93 8.22
N ASN A 140 0.85 -10.47 7.24
CA ASN A 140 0.55 -10.33 5.83
C ASN A 140 -0.81 -10.95 5.48
N ALA A 141 -1.11 -12.14 5.97
CA ALA A 141 -2.40 -12.79 5.74
C ALA A 141 -3.56 -12.00 6.39
N LEU A 142 -3.37 -11.51 7.62
CA LEU A 142 -4.34 -10.62 8.28
C LEU A 142 -4.59 -9.34 7.47
N PHE A 143 -3.53 -8.73 6.93
CA PHE A 143 -3.64 -7.55 6.09
C PHE A 143 -4.48 -7.84 4.84
N TRP A 144 -4.25 -8.97 4.18
CA TRP A 144 -5.02 -9.34 2.99
C TRP A 144 -6.49 -9.65 3.30
N ILE A 145 -6.82 -10.16 4.49
CA ILE A 145 -8.23 -10.27 4.93
C ILE A 145 -8.87 -8.88 4.92
N GLY A 146 -8.27 -7.88 5.56
CA GLY A 146 -8.79 -6.51 5.53
C GLY A 146 -8.85 -5.92 4.12
N GLN A 147 -7.83 -6.17 3.30
CA GLN A 147 -7.78 -5.69 1.92
C GLN A 147 -8.88 -6.31 1.04
N THR A 148 -9.27 -7.56 1.27
CA THR A 148 -10.41 -8.15 0.55
C THR A 148 -11.71 -7.40 0.86
N TYR A 149 -11.99 -7.09 2.13
CA TYR A 149 -13.19 -6.34 2.53
C TYR A 149 -13.17 -4.91 1.97
N TYR A 150 -12.00 -4.25 2.04
CA TYR A 150 -11.81 -2.93 1.46
C TYR A 150 -12.11 -2.90 -0.05
N THR A 151 -11.66 -3.94 -0.78
CA THR A 151 -11.90 -4.06 -2.23
C THR A 151 -13.36 -4.29 -2.57
N GLU A 152 -14.10 -4.99 -1.70
CA GLU A 152 -15.55 -5.18 -1.82
C GLU A 152 -16.37 -3.96 -1.39
N GLY A 153 -15.73 -2.96 -0.77
CA GLY A 153 -16.38 -1.76 -0.24
C GLY A 153 -17.04 -1.96 1.13
N ASP A 154 -16.83 -3.12 1.77
CA ASP A 154 -17.27 -3.39 3.15
C ASP A 154 -16.22 -2.81 4.10
N TYR A 155 -16.25 -1.50 4.27
CA TYR A 155 -15.22 -0.75 4.98
C TYR A 155 -15.26 -0.99 6.50
N GLU A 156 -16.43 -1.28 7.06
CA GLU A 156 -16.61 -1.67 8.46
C GLU A 156 -15.87 -2.96 8.76
N LYS A 157 -16.06 -4.02 7.98
CA LYS A 157 -15.30 -5.28 8.17
C LYS A 157 -13.83 -5.14 7.82
N ALA A 158 -13.49 -4.25 6.88
CA ALA A 158 -12.09 -3.93 6.62
C ALA A 158 -11.41 -3.35 7.88
N ILE A 159 -12.07 -2.41 8.56
CA ILE A 159 -11.60 -1.83 9.83
C ILE A 159 -11.41 -2.93 10.88
N GLU A 160 -12.39 -3.80 11.10
CA GLU A 160 -12.29 -4.91 12.06
C GLU A 160 -11.07 -5.82 11.77
N ALA A 161 -10.84 -6.14 10.49
CA ALA A 161 -9.70 -6.98 10.09
C ALA A 161 -8.36 -6.28 10.28
N PHE A 162 -8.26 -4.98 9.96
CA PHE A 162 -7.05 -4.20 10.22
C PHE A 162 -6.81 -4.01 11.73
N ASP A 163 -7.87 -3.86 12.53
CA ASP A 163 -7.78 -3.80 13.99
C ASP A 163 -7.26 -5.08 14.60
N ARG A 164 -7.68 -6.23 14.08
CA ARG A 164 -7.12 -7.50 14.50
C ARG A 164 -5.61 -7.55 14.28
N LEU A 165 -5.12 -7.09 13.12
CA LEU A 165 -3.68 -7.04 12.85
C LEU A 165 -2.96 -6.11 13.81
N ILE A 166 -3.48 -4.89 13.98
CA ILE A 166 -2.92 -3.87 14.88
C ILE A 166 -2.81 -4.42 16.30
N ASN A 167 -3.91 -4.99 16.83
CA ASN A 167 -3.94 -5.57 18.16
C ASN A 167 -2.98 -6.76 18.29
N ASP A 168 -2.99 -7.70 17.34
CA ASP A 168 -2.08 -8.85 17.37
C ASP A 168 -0.60 -8.42 17.34
N CYS A 169 -0.28 -7.28 16.73
CA CYS A 169 1.04 -6.66 16.79
C CYS A 169 1.34 -5.99 18.14
N GLU A 170 0.41 -5.20 18.68
CA GLU A 170 0.58 -4.53 19.97
C GLU A 170 0.71 -5.52 21.13
N THR A 171 0.03 -6.66 21.06
CA THR A 171 0.13 -7.72 22.08
C THR A 171 1.29 -8.69 21.84
N GLY A 172 2.05 -8.53 20.75
CA GLY A 172 3.18 -9.42 20.40
C GLY A 172 2.76 -10.82 19.94
N LYS A 173 1.51 -11.02 19.52
CA LYS A 173 1.02 -12.28 18.96
C LYS A 173 1.50 -12.48 17.53
N ALA A 174 1.53 -11.42 16.73
CA ALA A 174 2.22 -11.37 15.45
C ALA A 174 3.69 -11.01 15.69
N GLN A 175 4.61 -11.80 15.13
CA GLN A 175 6.05 -11.62 15.40
C GLN A 175 6.70 -10.54 14.53
N GLU A 176 6.35 -10.50 13.24
CA GLU A 176 7.01 -9.64 12.25
C GLU A 176 6.46 -8.21 12.20
N CYS A 177 5.13 -8.07 12.16
CA CYS A 177 4.44 -6.78 12.15
C CYS A 177 4.87 -5.79 11.07
N ASN A 178 5.43 -6.28 9.97
CA ASN A 178 5.81 -5.50 8.79
C ASN A 178 4.59 -4.83 8.12
N LYS A 179 3.38 -5.37 8.31
CA LYS A 179 2.13 -4.78 7.81
C LYS A 179 1.42 -3.84 8.77
N TYR A 180 2.02 -3.55 9.93
CA TYR A 180 1.36 -2.75 10.94
C TYR A 180 1.11 -1.27 10.50
N PRO A 181 2.10 -0.51 10.01
CA PRO A 181 1.85 0.85 9.51
C PRO A 181 0.85 0.84 8.34
N VAL A 182 0.96 -0.15 7.45
CA VAL A 182 0.09 -0.32 6.27
C VAL A 182 -1.37 -0.54 6.69
N ALA A 183 -1.59 -1.39 7.69
CA ALA A 183 -2.93 -1.68 8.22
C ALA A 183 -3.56 -0.43 8.85
N MET A 184 -2.79 0.35 9.61
CA MET A 184 -3.27 1.62 10.17
C MET A 184 -3.66 2.60 9.06
N LEU A 185 -2.85 2.72 8.00
CA LEU A 185 -3.17 3.61 6.88
C LEU A 185 -4.44 3.16 6.15
N LYS A 186 -4.59 1.85 5.90
CA LYS A 186 -5.80 1.30 5.26
C LYS A 186 -7.04 1.43 6.14
N LYS A 187 -6.91 1.29 7.45
CA LYS A 187 -7.99 1.59 8.41
C LYS A 187 -8.40 3.06 8.31
N ALA A 188 -7.45 4.00 8.26
CA ALA A 188 -7.75 5.42 8.10
C ALA A 188 -8.47 5.71 6.77
N TYR A 189 -8.05 5.06 5.68
CA TYR A 189 -8.73 5.18 4.39
C TYR A 189 -10.13 4.58 4.40
N SER A 190 -10.36 3.52 5.18
CA SER A 190 -11.69 2.94 5.38
C SER A 190 -12.61 3.92 6.11
N TYR A 191 -12.13 4.59 7.17
CA TYR A 191 -12.87 5.67 7.83
C TYR A 191 -13.23 6.81 6.87
N ILE A 192 -12.30 7.24 6.01
CA ILE A 192 -12.60 8.26 5.00
C ILE A 192 -13.72 7.81 4.06
N LYS A 193 -13.72 6.54 3.65
CA LYS A 193 -14.75 5.99 2.76
C LYS A 193 -16.13 5.91 3.43
N LEU A 194 -16.16 5.74 4.74
CA LEU A 194 -17.38 5.81 5.55
C LEU A 194 -17.83 7.24 5.88
N GLY A 195 -17.02 8.25 5.55
CA GLY A 195 -17.28 9.64 5.91
C GLY A 195 -16.90 10.00 7.35
N GLU A 196 -16.25 9.09 8.07
CA GLU A 196 -15.76 9.29 9.44
C GLU A 196 -14.41 10.05 9.43
N ILE A 197 -14.44 11.28 8.92
CA ILE A 197 -13.24 12.07 8.65
C ILE A 197 -12.42 12.36 9.91
N GLU A 198 -13.07 12.60 11.05
CA GLU A 198 -12.36 12.90 12.30
C GLU A 198 -11.58 11.68 12.85
N GLU A 199 -12.16 10.48 12.76
CA GLU A 199 -11.46 9.25 13.16
C GLU A 199 -10.29 8.95 12.22
N ALA A 200 -10.47 9.18 10.92
CA ALA A 200 -9.38 9.09 9.96
C ALA A 200 -8.25 10.07 10.30
N LYS A 201 -8.54 11.35 10.56
CA LYS A 201 -7.54 12.35 10.92
C LYS A 201 -6.76 11.97 12.18
N LYS A 202 -7.43 11.47 13.22
CA LYS A 202 -6.77 10.97 14.44
C LYS A 202 -5.77 9.88 14.11
N LEU A 203 -6.19 8.88 13.33
CA LEU A 203 -5.35 7.74 12.98
C LEU A 203 -4.18 8.14 12.07
N LEU A 204 -4.40 9.03 11.08
CA LEU A 204 -3.32 9.54 10.23
C LEU A 204 -2.26 10.29 11.04
N LYS A 205 -2.68 11.14 12.00
CA LYS A 205 -1.75 11.83 12.92
C LYS A 205 -0.96 10.84 13.77
N GLU A 206 -1.61 9.75 14.19
CA GLU A 206 -0.95 8.69 14.94
C GLU A 206 0.12 7.97 14.09
N ILE A 207 -0.16 7.68 12.82
CA ILE A 207 0.81 7.05 11.90
C ILE A 207 2.06 7.94 11.76
N VAL A 208 1.88 9.24 11.52
CA VAL A 208 3.00 10.20 11.42
C VAL A 208 3.86 10.22 12.69
N ARG A 209 3.21 10.14 13.86
CA ARG A 209 3.91 10.13 15.16
C ARG A 209 4.62 8.80 15.44
N ARG A 210 4.01 7.66 15.11
CA ARG A 210 4.51 6.32 15.48
C ARG A 210 5.51 5.74 14.48
N PHE A 211 5.41 6.11 13.21
CA PHE A 211 6.22 5.56 12.13
C PHE A 211 6.85 6.65 11.25
N PRO A 212 7.54 7.65 11.84
CA PRO A 212 7.95 8.87 11.14
C PRO A 212 8.75 8.63 9.86
N ASP A 213 9.57 7.57 9.81
CA ASP A 213 10.48 7.24 8.71
C ASP A 213 9.91 6.19 7.73
N THR A 214 8.59 6.11 7.59
CA THR A 214 7.91 5.13 6.70
C THR A 214 7.15 5.81 5.57
N GLU A 215 6.96 5.08 4.46
CA GLU A 215 6.11 5.53 3.35
C GLU A 215 4.68 5.84 3.83
N GLU A 216 4.18 5.08 4.80
CA GLU A 216 2.85 5.28 5.37
C GLU A 216 2.73 6.61 6.14
N SER A 217 3.79 7.05 6.81
CA SER A 217 3.84 8.37 7.46
C SER A 217 3.79 9.50 6.44
N GLU A 218 4.53 9.38 5.34
CA GLU A 218 4.47 10.37 4.26
C GLU A 218 3.08 10.42 3.61
N LEU A 219 2.50 9.25 3.31
CA LEU A 219 1.15 9.14 2.76
C LEU A 219 0.11 9.71 3.73
N ALA A 220 0.27 9.45 5.03
CA ALA A 220 -0.62 9.97 6.05
C ALA A 220 -0.55 11.50 6.16
N SER A 221 0.67 12.06 6.10
CA SER A 221 0.90 13.52 6.11
C SER A 221 0.24 14.19 4.90
N ARG A 222 0.50 13.68 3.69
CA ARG A 222 -0.15 14.17 2.46
C ARG A 222 -1.67 14.06 2.52
N LYS A 223 -2.19 12.99 3.13
CA LYS A 223 -3.64 12.82 3.25
C LYS A 223 -4.25 13.80 4.25
N LEU A 224 -3.55 14.12 5.35
CA LEU A 224 -4.00 15.12 6.32
C LEU A 224 -4.14 16.50 5.68
N GLU A 225 -3.16 16.95 4.90
CA GLU A 225 -3.19 18.23 4.17
C GLU A 225 -4.42 18.38 3.27
N VAL A 226 -4.91 17.28 2.69
CA VAL A 226 -6.09 17.26 1.82
C VAL A 226 -7.40 17.27 2.61
N LEU A 227 -7.39 16.82 3.87
CA LEU A 227 -8.58 16.72 4.72
C LEU A 227 -8.80 17.95 5.61
N GLU A 228 -7.80 18.82 5.74
CA GLU A 228 -7.90 20.13 6.41
C GLU A 228 -8.73 21.14 5.63
#